data_AF-A0A7Y6ZWT2-F1
#
_entry.id   AF-A0A7Y6ZWT2-F1
#
_cell.length_a   1.000
_cell.length_b   1.000
_cell.length_c   1.000
_cell.angle_alpha   90.00
_cell.angle_beta   90.00
_cell.angle_gamma   90.00
#
_symmetry.space_group_name_H-M   'P 1'
#
loop_
_entity.id
_entity.type
_entity.pdbx_description
1 polymer ?
#
loop_
_entity_poly.entity_id
_entity_poly.type
_entity_poly.pdbx_seq_one_letter_code
_entity_poly.pdbx_strand_id
1 'polypeptide(L)'
;MLTFCCSQGVSSAAPVTTAANKPAEIYIIIDDMGYRPTDVSAFSLPAAVTFSILPHTPQGSVFAEQAHAQARDVMLHLPMQA
;
A
#
# COMPACT_ATOMS: atom_id res chain seq x y z
N MET A 1 -60.50 12.95 -33.04
CA MET A 1 -59.33 12.43 -33.78
C MET A 1 -58.43 11.76 -32.75
N LEU A 2 -58.37 10.42 -32.84
CA LEU A 2 -57.37 9.51 -32.27
C LEU A 2 -55.98 10.20 -32.09
N THR A 3 -55.10 9.93 -31.13
CA THR A 3 -54.89 8.77 -30.26
C THR A 3 -53.53 8.97 -29.56
N PHE A 4 -53.39 8.41 -28.35
CA PHE A 4 -52.30 7.51 -27.90
C PHE A 4 -51.85 7.80 -26.46
N CYS A 5 -52.35 6.94 -25.58
CA CYS A 5 -51.79 6.66 -24.27
C CYS A 5 -50.54 5.79 -24.47
N CYS A 6 -49.40 6.19 -23.89
CA CYS A 6 -48.28 5.28 -23.71
C CYS A 6 -47.81 5.33 -22.26
N SER A 7 -48.39 4.44 -21.46
CA SER A 7 -47.92 4.05 -20.13
C SER A 7 -46.62 3.25 -20.28
N GLN A 8 -45.48 3.90 -20.07
CA GLN A 8 -44.21 3.20 -20.03
C GLN A 8 -43.99 2.64 -18.61
N GLY A 9 -44.34 1.37 -18.44
CA GLY A 9 -43.89 0.58 -17.30
C GLY A 9 -42.39 0.33 -17.44
N VAL A 10 -41.59 0.90 -16.54
CA VAL A 10 -40.17 0.56 -16.42
C VAL A 10 -40.06 -0.45 -15.28
N SER A 11 -39.95 -1.74 -15.64
CA SER A 11 -39.60 -2.79 -14.69
C SER A 11 -38.24 -2.49 -14.07
N SER A 12 -38.23 -2.30 -12.74
CA SER A 12 -37.02 -2.22 -11.94
C SER A 12 -36.30 -3.57 -11.96
N ALA A 13 -35.37 -3.74 -12.90
CA ALA A 13 -34.35 -4.77 -12.76
C ALA A 13 -33.45 -4.38 -11.58
N ALA A 14 -33.46 -5.19 -10.52
CA ALA A 14 -32.52 -5.05 -9.42
C ALA A 14 -31.09 -5.04 -9.98
N PRO A 15 -30.19 -4.16 -9.50
CA PRO A 15 -28.81 -4.18 -9.96
C PRO A 15 -28.24 -5.54 -9.56
N VAL A 16 -27.93 -6.37 -10.55
CA VAL A 16 -27.04 -7.51 -10.36
C VAL A 16 -25.69 -6.88 -10.07
N THR A 17 -25.37 -6.75 -8.78
CA THR A 17 -24.03 -6.39 -8.33
C THR A 17 -23.10 -7.53 -8.75
N THR A 18 -22.59 -7.44 -9.98
CA THR A 18 -21.42 -8.19 -10.39
C THR A 18 -20.34 -7.79 -9.38
N ALA A 19 -19.85 -8.74 -8.59
CA ALA A 19 -18.77 -8.48 -7.65
C ALA A 19 -17.65 -7.77 -8.42
N ALA A 20 -17.46 -6.48 -8.13
CA ALA A 20 -16.47 -5.67 -8.83
C ALA A 20 -15.13 -6.37 -8.67
N ASN A 21 -14.50 -6.71 -9.79
CA ASN A 21 -13.17 -7.30 -9.82
C ASN A 21 -12.17 -6.26 -9.31
N LYS A 22 -12.03 -6.16 -8.00
CA LYS A 22 -11.02 -5.28 -7.39
C LYS A 22 -9.64 -5.85 -7.75
N PRO A 23 -8.72 -5.01 -8.22
CA PRO A 23 -7.35 -5.45 -8.44
C PRO A 23 -6.76 -5.98 -7.13
N ALA A 24 -5.91 -7.00 -7.22
CA ALA A 24 -5.14 -7.45 -6.07
C ALA A 24 -4.17 -6.35 -5.64
N GLU A 25 -4.13 -6.05 -4.35
CA GLU A 25 -3.16 -5.13 -3.75
C GLU A 25 -1.91 -5.91 -3.32
N ILE A 26 -0.73 -5.36 -3.63
CA ILE A 26 0.56 -5.94 -3.28
C ILE A 26 1.32 -4.92 -2.44
N TYR A 27 1.85 -5.36 -1.31
CA TYR A 27 2.68 -4.58 -0.42
C TYR A 27 4.08 -5.21 -0.38
N ILE A 28 5.11 -4.37 -0.47
CA ILE A 28 6.51 -4.80 -0.45
C ILE A 28 7.17 -4.22 0.79
N ILE A 29 7.70 -5.10 1.64
CA ILE A 29 8.43 -4.75 2.85
C ILE A 29 9.85 -5.28 2.71
N ILE A 30 10.84 -4.44 3.01
CA ILE A 30 12.24 -4.82 3.07
C ILE A 30 12.69 -4.85 4.53
N ASP A 31 12.96 -6.04 5.04
CA ASP A 31 13.48 -6.29 6.39
C ASP A 31 14.99 -6.08 6.52
N ASP A 32 15.48 -6.10 7.75
CA ASP A 32 16.90 -6.00 8.13
C ASP A 32 17.62 -4.71 7.71
N MET A 33 16.87 -3.63 7.49
CA MET A 33 17.44 -2.33 7.17
C MET A 33 18.20 -1.74 8.36
N GLY A 34 19.37 -1.16 8.12
CA GLY A 34 20.12 -0.37 9.11
C GLY A 34 21.44 -0.99 9.56
N TYR A 35 21.70 -2.25 9.22
CA TYR A 35 22.94 -2.94 9.61
C TYR A 35 24.11 -2.59 8.68
N ARG A 36 23.87 -2.49 7.36
CA ARG A 36 24.95 -2.27 6.38
C ARG A 36 24.84 -0.88 5.73
N PRO A 37 25.97 -0.19 5.49
CA PRO A 37 25.96 1.06 4.72
C PRO A 37 25.39 0.90 3.31
N THR A 38 25.51 -0.30 2.72
CA THR A 38 25.02 -0.60 1.37
C THR A 38 23.50 -0.58 1.25
N ASP A 39 22.77 -0.71 2.37
CA ASP A 39 21.31 -0.71 2.40
C ASP A 39 20.74 0.65 1.95
N VAL A 40 21.56 1.71 1.98
CA VAL A 40 21.22 3.04 1.44
C VAL A 40 20.76 2.98 -0.02
N SER A 41 21.23 2.00 -0.79
CA SER A 41 20.81 1.79 -2.19
C SER A 41 19.31 1.51 -2.33
N ALA A 42 18.67 0.93 -1.30
CA ALA A 42 17.23 0.66 -1.29
C ALA A 42 16.40 1.96 -1.36
N PHE A 43 16.92 3.11 -0.92
CA PHE A 43 16.23 4.39 -1.01
C PHE A 43 16.00 4.88 -2.45
N SER A 44 16.64 4.25 -3.44
CA SER A 44 16.36 4.48 -4.86
C SER A 44 15.05 3.84 -5.35
N LEU A 45 14.47 2.92 -4.58
CA LEU A 45 13.18 2.29 -4.89
C LEU A 45 12.03 3.29 -4.77
N PRO A 46 10.85 3.03 -5.35
CA PRO A 46 9.66 3.88 -5.14
C PRO A 46 9.29 4.02 -3.66
N ALA A 47 8.73 5.18 -3.27
CA ALA A 47 8.33 5.47 -1.88
C ALA A 47 7.24 4.53 -1.32
N ALA A 48 6.51 3.85 -2.21
CA ALA A 48 5.51 2.84 -1.83
C ALA A 48 6.10 1.55 -1.24
N VAL A 49 7.43 1.37 -1.29
CA VAL A 49 8.12 0.27 -0.62
C VAL A 49 8.36 0.64 0.84
N THR A 50 7.84 -0.19 1.74
CA THR A 50 7.95 -0.04 3.20
C THR A 50 9.30 -0.59 3.69
N PHE A 51 9.95 0.13 4.59
CA PHE A 51 11.20 -0.33 5.22
C PHE A 51 10.95 -0.78 6.66
N SER A 52 11.52 -1.92 7.00
CA SER A 52 11.48 -2.50 8.34
C SER A 52 12.89 -2.39 8.93
N ILE A 53 13.06 -1.45 9.87
CA ILE A 53 14.37 -0.95 10.31
C ILE A 53 14.71 -1.50 11.69
N LEU A 54 15.92 -2.05 11.81
CA LEU A 54 16.46 -2.57 13.06
C LEU A 54 16.83 -1.44 14.03
N PRO A 55 16.37 -1.49 15.30
CA PRO A 55 16.79 -0.53 16.31
C PRO A 55 18.27 -0.76 16.69
N HIS A 56 18.92 0.30 17.17
CA HIS A 56 20.31 0.25 17.68
C HIS A 56 21.36 -0.27 16.69
N THR A 57 21.09 -0.22 15.39
CA THR A 57 22.06 -0.52 14.33
C THR A 57 22.79 0.74 13.87
N PRO A 58 23.99 0.61 13.25
CA PRO A 58 24.82 1.77 12.89
C PRO A 58 24.11 2.80 12.01
N GLN A 59 23.19 2.36 11.14
CA GLN A 59 22.45 3.24 10.23
C GLN A 59 20.96 3.38 10.58
N GLY A 60 20.48 2.70 11.63
CA GLY A 60 19.04 2.59 11.93
C GLY A 60 18.33 3.94 12.06
N SER A 61 18.83 4.83 12.93
CA SER A 61 18.22 6.16 13.12
C SER A 61 18.27 7.03 11.86
N VAL A 62 19.42 7.05 11.18
CA VAL A 62 19.62 7.84 9.95
C VAL A 62 18.68 7.37 8.85
N PHE A 63 18.53 6.05 8.67
CA PHE A 63 17.61 5.49 7.69
C PHE A 63 16.15 5.71 8.07
N ALA A 64 15.79 5.66 9.35
CA ALA A 64 14.44 5.96 9.79
C ALA A 64 14.05 7.41 9.50
N GLU A 65 14.95 8.36 9.81
CA GLU A 65 14.76 9.79 9.50
C GLU A 65 14.67 10.04 7.99
N GLN A 66 15.56 9.42 7.21
CA GLN A 66 15.54 9.53 5.75
C GLN A 66 14.27 8.93 5.15
N ALA A 67 13.80 7.79 5.66
CA ALA A 67 12.58 7.14 5.18
C ALA A 67 11.35 7.99 5.50
N HIS A 68 11.29 8.57 6.70
CA HIS A 68 10.26 9.53 7.08
C HIS A 68 10.28 10.77 6.18
N ALA A 69 11.47 11.32 5.88
CA ALA A 69 11.61 12.47 4.97
C ALA A 69 11.15 12.17 3.53
N GLN A 70 11.22 10.91 3.09
CA GLN A 70 10.67 10.45 1.81
C GLN A 70 9.18 10.09 1.86
N ALA A 71 8.51 10.34 2.99
CA ALA A 71 7.12 9.96 3.23
C ALA A 71 6.85 8.46 2.99
N ARG A 72 7.80 7.61 3.37
CA ARG A 72 7.65 6.15 3.34
C ARG A 72 6.99 5.65 4.62
N ASP A 73 6.29 4.54 4.50
CA ASP A 73 5.93 3.73 5.65
C ASP A 73 7.18 3.06 6.24
N VAL A 74 7.30 3.10 7.57
CA VAL A 74 8.42 2.52 8.32
C VAL A 74 7.88 1.62 9.42
N MET A 75 8.43 0.41 9.51
CA MET A 75 8.15 -0.57 10.55
C MET A 75 9.37 -0.78 11.43
N LEU A 76 9.14 -1.08 12.71
CA LEU A 76 10.20 -1.51 13.62
C LEU A 76 10.50 -2.99 13.39
N HIS A 77 11.73 -3.30 12.96
CA HIS A 77 12.21 -4.68 12.90
C HIS A 77 12.78 -5.07 14.27
N LEU A 78 11.95 -5.54 15.20
CA LEU A 78 12.38 -5.90 16.54
C LEU A 78 12.93 -7.33 16.56
N PRO A 79 14.22 -7.57 16.88
CA PRO A 79 14.74 -8.92 16.98
C PRO A 79 14.13 -9.65 18.18
N MET A 80 13.61 -10.85 17.93
CA MET A 80 13.21 -11.77 19.00
C MET A 80 14.44 -12.57 19.43
N GLN A 81 14.93 -12.38 20.66
CA GLN A 81 16.01 -13.21 21.20
C GLN A 81 15.61 -14.69 21.24
N ALA A 82 16.61 -15.57 21.09
CA ALA A 82 16.55 -17.00 21.41
C ALA A 82 17.15 -17.26 22.79
#